data_AF-V4QX93-F1
#
_entry.id   AF-V4QX93-F1
#
_cell.length_a   1.000
_cell.length_b   1.000
_cell.length_c   1.000
_cell.angle_alpha   90.00
_cell.angle_beta   90.00
_cell.angle_gamma   90.00
#
_symmetry.space_group_name_H-M   'P 1'
#
loop_
_entity.id
_entity.type
_entity.pdbx_description
1 polymer ?
#
loop_
_entity_poly.entity_id
_entity_poly.type
_entity_poly.pdbx_seq_one_letter_code
_entity_poly.pdbx_strand_id
1 'polypeptide(L)'
;MNLGVKYCTLVAMSLSTLVVAALPAQAQTVPAKPGLWAQASEAVLNGKKLPTLFDIKGVPEAKKNQLRQSMAAAGLPAGWNPSLSCEKATQVDLQEVLANMKAQGCAASITSQTADHISANLQCKSETGIATGTANVSGINSSSVTYVMNLTGTMYGQPMTYKATSINKFLGSDCSALPAGVDASMLSR
;
A
#
# COMPACT_ATOMS: atom_id res chain seq x y z
N MET A 1 -57.54 68.84 4.36
CA MET A 1 -57.24 67.42 4.03
C MET A 1 -55.76 67.23 4.30
N ASN A 2 -55.45 66.56 5.42
CA ASN A 2 -54.13 66.55 6.06
C ASN A 2 -53.32 65.30 5.67
N LEU A 3 -52.00 65.49 5.54
CA LEU A 3 -51.00 64.47 5.22
C LEU A 3 -50.91 63.35 6.27
N GLY A 4 -50.59 62.14 5.81
CA GLY A 4 -50.23 61.00 6.66
C GLY A 4 -49.25 60.05 5.96
N VAL A 5 -47.98 60.17 6.31
CA VAL A 5 -46.86 59.26 5.96
C VAL A 5 -47.05 57.92 6.65
N LYS A 6 -46.88 56.80 5.94
CA LYS A 6 -46.60 55.49 6.56
C LYS A 6 -45.54 54.72 5.76
N TYR A 7 -44.44 54.46 6.44
CA TYR A 7 -43.27 53.68 6.05
C TYR A 7 -43.62 52.21 5.78
N CYS A 8 -42.97 51.57 4.81
CA CYS A 8 -42.77 50.11 4.84
C CYS A 8 -41.47 49.74 4.13
N THR A 9 -40.41 49.69 4.95
CA THR A 9 -39.37 48.64 5.01
C THR A 9 -38.66 48.22 3.73
N LEU A 10 -37.43 48.71 3.58
CA LEU A 10 -36.36 48.18 2.73
C LEU A 10 -36.06 46.71 3.08
N VAL A 11 -36.32 45.78 2.16
CA VAL A 11 -35.79 44.40 2.23
C VAL A 11 -34.37 44.42 1.66
N ALA A 12 -33.38 44.43 2.55
CA ALA A 12 -32.00 44.16 2.20
C ALA A 12 -31.84 42.66 1.87
N MET A 13 -31.79 42.31 0.58
CA MET A 13 -31.40 40.98 0.14
C MET A 13 -29.89 40.82 0.30
N SER A 14 -29.49 40.27 1.45
CA SER A 14 -28.11 39.85 1.70
C SER A 14 -27.79 38.61 0.87
N LEU A 15 -27.02 38.80 -0.20
CA LEU A 15 -26.50 37.75 -1.07
C LEU A 15 -25.37 37.01 -0.32
N SER A 16 -25.72 36.00 0.47
CA SER A 16 -24.74 35.12 1.12
C SER A 16 -24.13 34.17 0.07
N THR A 17 -23.01 34.58 -0.52
CA THR A 17 -22.14 33.71 -1.31
C THR A 17 -21.60 32.59 -0.42
N LEU A 18 -22.15 31.38 -0.57
CA LEU A 18 -21.50 30.16 -0.09
C LEU A 18 -20.19 29.99 -0.89
N VAL A 19 -19.08 30.46 -0.32
CA VAL A 19 -17.74 30.05 -0.72
C VAL A 19 -17.58 28.60 -0.29
N VAL A 20 -17.84 27.67 -1.22
CA VAL A 20 -17.38 26.29 -1.08
C VAL A 20 -15.86 26.37 -1.17
N ALA A 21 -15.20 26.39 0.00
CA ALA A 21 -13.77 26.22 0.09
C ALA A 21 -13.44 24.82 -0.44
N ALA A 22 -13.07 24.76 -1.72
CA ALA A 22 -12.40 23.60 -2.27
C ALA A 22 -11.09 23.45 -1.50
N LEU A 23 -11.10 22.59 -0.48
CA LEU A 23 -9.87 22.15 0.17
C LEU A 23 -8.96 21.65 -0.95
N PRO A 24 -7.74 22.19 -1.10
CA PRO A 24 -6.82 21.66 -2.07
C PRO A 24 -6.65 20.18 -1.76
N ALA A 25 -6.89 19.33 -2.76
CA ALA A 25 -6.46 17.95 -2.71
C ALA A 25 -4.93 17.96 -2.60
N GLN A 26 -4.42 17.99 -1.36
CA GLN A 26 -2.99 17.94 -1.12
C GLN A 26 -2.52 16.60 -1.69
N ALA A 27 -1.58 16.64 -2.62
CA ALA A 27 -0.89 15.44 -3.05
C ALA A 27 -0.26 14.80 -1.79
N GLN A 28 -0.79 13.65 -1.39
CA GLN A 28 -0.41 12.97 -0.17
C GLN A 28 0.84 12.14 -0.45
N THR A 29 2.00 12.66 -0.09
CA THR A 29 3.27 11.94 -0.23
C THR A 29 3.65 11.23 1.07
N VAL A 30 4.32 10.09 0.93
CA VAL A 30 4.85 9.29 2.03
C VAL A 30 6.38 9.29 1.94
N PRO A 31 7.11 9.50 3.05
CA PRO A 31 8.57 9.52 3.00
C PRO A 31 9.13 8.17 2.54
N ALA A 32 10.07 8.21 1.61
CA ALA A 32 10.83 7.05 1.15
C ALA A 32 12.33 7.37 1.11
N LYS A 33 13.17 6.35 1.21
CA LYS A 33 14.62 6.50 0.99
C LYS A 33 14.99 5.92 -0.37
N PRO A 34 15.66 6.68 -1.25
CA PRO A 34 16.27 6.09 -2.43
C PRO A 34 17.33 5.07 -2.01
N GLY A 35 17.37 3.94 -2.69
CA GLY A 35 18.32 2.86 -2.44
C GLY A 35 17.66 1.48 -2.37
N LEU A 36 18.40 0.53 -1.83
CA LEU A 36 18.00 -0.86 -1.73
C LEU A 36 17.00 -1.08 -0.59
N TRP A 37 15.85 -1.64 -0.93
CA TRP A 37 14.85 -2.13 0.00
C TRP A 37 14.73 -3.65 -0.08
N ALA A 38 14.63 -4.28 1.08
CA ALA A 38 14.27 -5.68 1.19
C ALA A 38 12.84 -5.84 1.70
N GLN A 39 12.13 -6.73 1.04
CA GLN A 39 10.78 -7.10 1.39
C GLN A 39 10.77 -8.58 1.77
N ALA A 40 9.96 -8.92 2.76
CA ALA A 40 9.50 -10.28 2.98
C ALA A 40 7.98 -10.28 3.05
N SER A 41 7.33 -11.19 2.33
CA SER A 41 5.88 -11.30 2.30
C SER A 41 5.36 -12.72 2.54
N GLU A 42 4.19 -12.82 3.12
CA GLU A 42 3.40 -14.04 3.16
C GLU A 42 1.99 -13.77 2.65
N ALA A 43 1.38 -14.81 2.08
CA ALA A 43 0.01 -14.76 1.64
C ALA A 43 -0.70 -16.06 2.01
N VAL A 44 -1.99 -15.94 2.35
CA VAL A 44 -2.88 -17.04 2.70
C VAL A 44 -4.12 -16.91 1.82
N LEU A 45 -4.43 -17.97 1.08
CA LEU A 45 -5.63 -18.07 0.23
C LEU A 45 -6.49 -19.22 0.76
N ASN A 46 -7.74 -18.94 1.11
CA ASN A 46 -8.69 -19.92 1.64
C ASN A 46 -8.12 -20.75 2.82
N GLY A 47 -7.43 -20.06 3.74
CA GLY A 47 -6.78 -20.68 4.89
C GLY A 47 -5.49 -21.45 4.59
N LYS A 48 -5.06 -21.53 3.33
CA LYS A 48 -3.81 -22.20 2.92
C LYS A 48 -2.74 -21.16 2.61
N LYS A 49 -1.56 -21.31 3.22
CA LYS A 49 -0.40 -20.48 2.89
C LYS A 49 0.01 -20.70 1.43
N LEU A 50 0.20 -19.61 0.69
CA LEU A 50 0.71 -19.66 -0.68
C LEU A 50 2.19 -20.07 -0.67
N PRO A 51 2.63 -20.87 -1.66
CA PRO A 51 4.04 -21.24 -1.78
C PRO A 51 4.95 -20.01 -1.88
N THR A 52 6.10 -20.13 -1.25
CA THR A 52 7.19 -19.15 -1.30
C THR A 52 8.35 -19.70 -2.15
N LEU A 53 9.37 -18.89 -2.39
CA LEU A 53 10.65 -19.34 -2.96
C LEU A 53 11.22 -20.58 -2.22
N PHE A 54 10.97 -20.70 -0.92
CA PHE A 54 11.49 -21.82 -0.13
C PHE A 54 10.79 -23.15 -0.41
N ASP A 55 9.60 -23.12 -0.99
CA ASP A 55 8.81 -24.29 -1.35
C ASP A 55 9.14 -24.79 -2.78
N ILE A 56 9.90 -24.01 -3.55
CA ILE A 56 10.31 -24.37 -4.91
C ILE A 56 11.26 -25.56 -4.88
N LYS A 57 10.91 -26.58 -5.68
CA LYS A 57 11.76 -27.74 -5.94
C LYS A 57 12.90 -27.35 -6.88
N GLY A 58 14.11 -27.85 -6.62
CA GLY A 58 15.28 -27.61 -7.47
C GLY A 58 16.20 -26.47 -7.01
N VAL A 59 15.76 -25.61 -6.07
CA VAL A 59 16.68 -24.70 -5.37
C VAL A 59 17.39 -25.48 -4.26
N PRO A 60 18.73 -25.52 -4.22
CA PRO A 60 19.47 -26.21 -3.16
C PRO A 60 19.12 -25.69 -1.76
N GLU A 61 18.93 -26.60 -0.80
CA GLU A 61 18.61 -26.21 0.59
C GLU A 61 19.68 -25.32 1.23
N ALA A 62 20.96 -25.50 0.87
CA ALA A 62 22.02 -24.61 1.31
C ALA A 62 21.77 -23.15 0.89
N LYS A 63 21.34 -22.92 -0.36
CA LYS A 63 21.00 -21.58 -0.87
C LYS A 63 19.76 -21.01 -0.16
N LYS A 64 18.75 -21.84 0.07
CA LYS A 64 17.55 -21.44 0.82
C LYS A 64 17.89 -21.04 2.26
N ASN A 65 18.71 -21.84 2.94
CA ASN A 65 19.16 -21.57 4.31
C ASN A 65 19.95 -20.26 4.39
N GLN A 66 20.87 -20.05 3.45
CA GLN A 66 21.63 -18.81 3.35
C GLN A 66 20.72 -17.61 3.19
N LEU A 67 19.75 -17.68 2.27
CA LEU A 67 18.78 -16.60 2.07
C LEU A 67 17.94 -16.32 3.33
N ARG A 68 17.45 -17.37 4.03
CA ARG A 68 16.71 -17.18 5.30
C ARG A 68 17.56 -16.44 6.33
N GLN A 69 18.84 -16.77 6.45
CA GLN A 69 19.77 -16.11 7.37
C GLN A 69 20.02 -14.66 6.97
N SER A 70 20.25 -14.38 5.68
CA SER A 70 20.46 -13.01 5.19
C SER A 70 19.23 -12.13 5.40
N MET A 71 18.02 -12.66 5.17
CA MET A 71 16.78 -11.92 5.43
C MET A 71 16.54 -11.70 6.93
N ALA A 72 16.81 -12.70 7.77
CA ALA A 72 16.73 -12.54 9.22
C ALA A 72 17.72 -11.49 9.74
N ALA A 73 18.94 -11.47 9.22
CA ALA A 73 19.94 -10.45 9.55
C ALA A 73 19.51 -9.04 9.12
N ALA A 74 18.70 -8.93 8.05
CA ALA A 74 18.06 -7.68 7.63
C ALA A 74 16.81 -7.31 8.46
N GLY A 75 16.47 -8.09 9.50
CA GLY A 75 15.31 -7.85 10.36
C GLY A 75 13.97 -8.24 9.71
N LEU A 76 13.99 -9.16 8.74
CA LEU A 76 12.80 -9.69 8.06
C LEU A 76 12.46 -11.11 8.55
N PRO A 77 11.18 -11.53 8.53
CA PRO A 77 10.79 -12.87 8.93
C PRO A 77 11.45 -13.97 8.08
N ALA A 78 12.10 -14.92 8.75
CA ALA A 78 12.67 -16.10 8.09
C ALA A 78 11.55 -17.00 7.56
N GLY A 79 11.59 -17.35 6.26
CA GLY A 79 10.59 -18.23 5.63
C GLY A 79 9.40 -17.52 4.99
N TRP A 80 9.42 -16.19 4.94
CA TRP A 80 8.53 -15.39 4.09
C TRP A 80 9.16 -15.18 2.72
N ASN A 81 8.34 -15.03 1.69
CA ASN A 81 8.81 -14.84 0.32
C ASN A 81 9.63 -13.54 0.21
N PRO A 82 10.93 -13.61 -0.09
CA PRO A 82 11.77 -12.42 -0.13
C PRO A 82 11.78 -11.76 -1.51
N SER A 83 11.94 -10.45 -1.54
CA SER A 83 12.26 -9.69 -2.76
C SER A 83 13.15 -8.49 -2.43
N LEU A 84 13.86 -8.00 -3.44
CA LEU A 84 14.67 -6.79 -3.33
C LEU A 84 14.22 -5.81 -4.40
N SER A 85 14.04 -4.53 -4.04
CA SER A 85 13.78 -3.45 -4.98
C SER A 85 14.76 -2.31 -4.78
N CYS A 86 15.11 -1.64 -5.88
CA CYS A 86 15.91 -0.42 -5.85
C CYS A 86 14.98 0.77 -6.08
N GLU A 87 14.71 1.52 -5.02
CA GLU A 87 13.84 2.68 -5.06
C GLU A 87 14.63 3.91 -5.48
N LYS A 88 14.13 4.66 -6.47
CA LYS A 88 14.75 5.92 -6.92
C LYS A 88 14.11 7.15 -6.27
N ALA A 89 12.88 7.02 -5.82
CA ALA A 89 12.11 8.13 -5.30
C ALA A 89 12.46 8.41 -3.83
N THR A 90 12.50 9.69 -3.48
CA THR A 90 12.62 10.19 -2.09
C THR A 90 11.26 10.30 -1.39
N GLN A 91 10.19 10.12 -2.14
CA GLN A 91 8.82 10.15 -1.66
C GLN A 91 7.95 9.28 -2.56
N VAL A 92 6.96 8.63 -1.97
CA VAL A 92 5.94 7.89 -2.71
C VAL A 92 4.71 8.77 -2.82
N ASP A 93 4.27 9.05 -4.05
CA ASP A 93 2.98 9.70 -4.29
C ASP A 93 1.85 8.67 -4.17
N LEU A 94 0.97 8.85 -3.19
CA LEU A 94 -0.15 7.94 -3.00
C LEU A 94 -1.12 7.95 -4.20
N GLN A 95 -1.24 9.05 -4.94
CA GLN A 95 -2.09 9.07 -6.14
C GLN A 95 -1.53 8.16 -7.23
N GLU A 96 -0.21 8.13 -7.39
CA GLU A 96 0.45 7.20 -8.32
C GLU A 96 0.25 5.76 -7.87
N VAL A 97 0.38 5.46 -6.57
CA VAL A 97 0.10 4.13 -6.01
C VAL A 97 -1.34 3.71 -6.30
N LEU A 98 -2.32 4.59 -6.03
CA LEU A 98 -3.74 4.31 -6.29
C LEU A 98 -4.02 4.11 -7.78
N ALA A 99 -3.36 4.87 -8.66
CA ALA A 99 -3.46 4.70 -10.11
C ALA A 99 -2.89 3.35 -10.57
N ASN A 100 -1.74 2.95 -10.03
CA ASN A 100 -1.11 1.66 -10.32
C ASN A 100 -1.97 0.48 -9.84
N MET A 101 -2.57 0.58 -8.64
CA MET A 101 -3.53 -0.41 -8.16
C MET A 101 -4.74 -0.53 -9.10
N LYS A 102 -5.26 0.61 -9.57
CA LYS A 102 -6.39 0.62 -10.51
C LYS A 102 -6.03 -0.05 -11.83
N ALA A 103 -4.83 0.18 -12.35
CA ALA A 103 -4.33 -0.49 -13.56
C ALA A 103 -4.23 -2.01 -13.38
N GLN A 104 -4.02 -2.50 -12.16
CA GLN A 104 -4.03 -3.92 -11.80
C GLN A 104 -5.43 -4.48 -11.49
N GLY A 105 -6.49 -3.71 -11.74
CA GLY A 105 -7.87 -4.12 -11.51
C GLY A 105 -8.37 -3.89 -10.08
N CYS A 106 -7.66 -3.14 -9.24
CA CYS A 106 -8.06 -2.82 -7.87
C CYS A 106 -8.27 -1.32 -7.67
N ALA A 107 -9.50 -0.90 -7.38
CA ALA A 107 -9.77 0.43 -6.85
C ALA A 107 -9.52 0.45 -5.34
N ALA A 108 -8.87 1.51 -4.87
CA ALA A 108 -8.62 1.75 -3.45
C ALA A 108 -9.18 3.12 -3.05
N SER A 109 -9.74 3.20 -1.84
CA SER A 109 -10.25 4.44 -1.26
C SER A 109 -9.66 4.58 0.13
N ILE A 110 -8.77 5.56 0.30
CA ILE A 110 -8.14 5.85 1.60
C ILE A 110 -9.23 6.26 2.60
N THR A 111 -9.31 5.53 3.72
CA THR A 111 -10.27 5.77 4.79
C THR A 111 -9.66 6.56 5.94
N SER A 112 -8.37 6.41 6.19
CA SER A 112 -7.62 7.20 7.15
C SER A 112 -6.15 7.30 6.79
N GLN A 113 -5.53 8.44 7.11
CA GLN A 113 -4.09 8.64 6.93
C GLN A 113 -3.53 9.51 8.06
N THR A 114 -2.42 9.04 8.62
CA THR A 114 -1.54 9.77 9.54
C THR A 114 -0.11 9.75 8.99
N ALA A 115 0.86 10.25 9.75
CA ALA A 115 2.26 10.23 9.35
C ALA A 115 2.85 8.81 9.25
N ASP A 116 2.32 7.87 10.03
CA ASP A 116 2.87 6.53 10.25
C ASP A 116 1.88 5.40 9.87
N HIS A 117 0.63 5.74 9.55
CA HIS A 117 -0.43 4.80 9.19
C HIS A 117 -1.27 5.26 8.00
N ILE A 118 -1.66 4.31 7.15
CA ILE A 118 -2.65 4.50 6.08
C ILE A 118 -3.61 3.32 6.12
N SER A 119 -4.91 3.58 6.05
CA SER A 119 -5.94 2.56 5.85
C SER A 119 -6.74 2.87 4.60
N ALA A 120 -7.12 1.83 3.87
CA ALA A 120 -7.93 1.97 2.67
C ALA A 120 -8.91 0.80 2.53
N ASN A 121 -10.07 1.09 1.95
CA ASN A 121 -10.99 0.08 1.42
C ASN A 121 -10.58 -0.29 0.00
N LEU A 122 -10.72 -1.57 -0.34
CA LEU A 122 -10.33 -2.13 -1.64
C LEU A 122 -11.53 -2.75 -2.35
N GLN A 123 -11.56 -2.59 -3.66
CA GLN A 123 -12.46 -3.28 -4.59
C GLN A 123 -11.66 -3.73 -5.79
N CYS A 124 -11.45 -5.03 -5.92
CA CYS A 124 -10.71 -5.67 -6.99
C CYS A 124 -11.63 -6.43 -7.93
N LYS A 125 -11.39 -6.32 -9.23
CA LYS A 125 -12.08 -7.05 -10.29
C LYS A 125 -11.08 -7.50 -11.35
N SER A 126 -11.14 -8.78 -11.68
CA SER A 126 -10.43 -9.39 -12.81
C SER A 126 -11.44 -10.10 -13.71
N GLU A 127 -10.96 -10.68 -14.82
CA GLU A 127 -11.77 -11.58 -15.65
C GLU A 127 -12.25 -12.82 -14.88
N THR A 128 -11.51 -13.20 -13.85
CA THR A 128 -11.70 -14.46 -13.12
C THR A 128 -12.38 -14.26 -11.76
N GLY A 129 -12.59 -13.03 -11.29
CA GLY A 129 -13.16 -12.82 -9.97
C GLY A 129 -13.41 -11.37 -9.56
N ILE A 130 -14.07 -11.24 -8.42
CA ILE A 130 -14.31 -9.97 -7.73
C ILE A 130 -13.95 -10.16 -6.25
N ALA A 131 -13.34 -9.16 -5.64
CA ALA A 131 -13.03 -9.18 -4.21
C ALA A 131 -13.10 -7.78 -3.62
N THR A 132 -13.47 -7.68 -2.35
CA THR A 132 -13.45 -6.44 -1.59
C THR A 132 -12.75 -6.66 -0.26
N GLY A 133 -12.27 -5.58 0.36
CA GLY A 133 -11.68 -5.69 1.69
C GLY A 133 -10.90 -4.45 2.08
N THR A 134 -9.80 -4.64 2.81
CA THR A 134 -9.02 -3.54 3.40
C THR A 134 -7.53 -3.71 3.19
N ALA A 135 -6.83 -2.58 3.07
CA ALA A 135 -5.40 -2.48 3.18
C ALA A 135 -5.05 -1.58 4.37
N ASN A 136 -4.01 -1.98 5.11
CA ASN A 136 -3.42 -1.19 6.18
C ASN A 136 -1.92 -1.13 5.97
N VAL A 137 -1.39 0.08 5.96
CA VAL A 137 0.03 0.39 5.98
C VAL A 137 0.36 0.94 7.37
N SER A 138 1.43 0.46 7.98
CA SER A 138 1.83 0.88 9.33
C SER A 138 3.34 0.93 9.50
N GLY A 139 3.76 1.64 10.55
CA GLY A 139 5.17 1.81 10.87
C GLY A 139 5.92 2.51 9.74
N ILE A 140 5.23 3.38 8.99
CA ILE A 140 5.79 4.10 7.85
C ILE A 140 6.86 5.05 8.37
N ASN A 141 8.10 4.77 7.99
CA ASN A 141 9.20 5.67 8.24
C ASN A 141 10.28 5.45 7.18
N SER A 142 11.38 6.21 7.29
CA SER A 142 12.46 6.18 6.32
C SER A 142 13.21 4.85 6.20
N SER A 143 13.01 3.89 7.11
CA SER A 143 13.75 2.61 7.13
C SER A 143 12.87 1.37 7.21
N SER A 144 11.55 1.52 7.38
CA SER A 144 10.64 0.39 7.39
C SER A 144 9.22 0.78 7.00
N VAL A 145 8.48 -0.20 6.47
CA VAL A 145 7.02 -0.12 6.33
C VAL A 145 6.42 -1.52 6.37
N THR A 146 5.28 -1.67 7.02
CA THR A 146 4.49 -2.91 7.04
C THR A 146 3.20 -2.72 6.28
N TYR A 147 2.84 -3.70 5.46
CA TYR A 147 1.61 -3.73 4.69
C TYR A 147 0.80 -4.98 5.06
N VAL A 148 -0.49 -4.81 5.32
CA VAL A 148 -1.45 -5.89 5.56
C VAL A 148 -2.65 -5.68 4.67
N MET A 149 -3.00 -6.70 3.88
CA MET A 149 -4.19 -6.70 3.04
C MET A 149 -5.08 -7.88 3.40
N ASN A 150 -6.39 -7.63 3.47
CA ASN A 150 -7.40 -8.66 3.63
C ASN A 150 -8.46 -8.46 2.54
N LEU A 151 -8.79 -9.51 1.81
CA LEU A 151 -9.79 -9.52 0.76
C LEU A 151 -10.72 -10.71 0.93
N THR A 152 -11.98 -10.52 0.56
CA THR A 152 -13.01 -11.56 0.49
C THR A 152 -13.80 -11.39 -0.80
N GLY A 153 -14.20 -12.48 -1.43
CA GLY A 153 -14.97 -12.40 -2.66
C GLY A 153 -15.12 -13.73 -3.36
N THR A 154 -15.04 -13.73 -4.68
CA THR A 154 -15.15 -14.92 -5.53
C THR A 154 -14.06 -14.95 -6.59
N MET A 155 -13.50 -16.14 -6.85
CA MET A 155 -12.56 -16.41 -7.94
C MET A 155 -12.99 -17.70 -8.64
N TYR A 156 -13.12 -17.67 -9.97
CA TYR A 156 -13.73 -18.71 -10.81
C TYR A 156 -15.10 -19.18 -10.28
N GLY A 157 -15.92 -18.23 -9.79
CA GLY A 157 -17.24 -18.50 -9.20
C GLY A 157 -17.20 -19.17 -7.82
N GLN A 158 -16.03 -19.46 -7.26
CA GLN A 158 -15.87 -20.05 -5.93
C GLN A 158 -15.55 -18.97 -4.89
N PRO A 159 -16.09 -19.06 -3.67
CA PRO A 159 -15.73 -18.14 -2.58
C PRO A 159 -14.22 -18.12 -2.33
N MET A 160 -13.68 -16.93 -2.08
CA MET A 160 -12.28 -16.74 -1.71
C MET A 160 -12.12 -15.83 -0.49
N THR A 161 -11.13 -16.16 0.34
CA THR A 161 -10.53 -15.27 1.34
C THR A 161 -9.04 -15.18 1.08
N TYR A 162 -8.50 -13.97 1.10
CA TYR A 162 -7.09 -13.71 0.87
C TYR A 162 -6.55 -12.77 1.93
N LYS A 163 -5.44 -13.14 2.54
CA LYS A 163 -4.68 -12.28 3.44
C LYS A 163 -3.25 -12.22 2.96
N ALA A 164 -2.70 -11.02 2.83
CA ALA A 164 -1.29 -10.81 2.59
C ALA A 164 -0.69 -9.94 3.69
N THR A 165 0.55 -10.23 4.05
CA THR A 165 1.34 -9.36 4.91
C THR A 165 2.73 -9.22 4.32
N SER A 166 3.24 -8.01 4.33
CA SER A 166 4.56 -7.68 3.81
C SER A 166 5.28 -6.74 4.77
N ILE A 167 6.55 -6.99 5.02
CA ILE A 167 7.44 -6.13 5.80
C ILE A 167 8.57 -5.70 4.88
N ASN A 168 8.81 -4.40 4.84
CA ASN A 168 9.86 -3.79 4.04
C ASN A 168 10.88 -3.11 4.95
N LYS A 169 12.16 -3.22 4.60
CA LYS A 169 13.29 -2.65 5.33
C LYS A 169 14.28 -2.01 4.35
N PHE A 170 14.70 -0.80 4.66
CA PHE A 170 15.77 -0.13 3.92
C PHE A 170 17.11 -0.76 4.30
N LEU A 171 17.90 -1.13 3.30
CA LEU A 171 19.21 -1.76 3.49
C LEU A 171 20.38 -0.78 3.27
N GLY A 172 20.19 0.25 2.47
CA GLY A 172 21.24 1.22 2.17
C GLY A 172 21.02 1.93 0.85
N SER A 173 21.79 2.99 0.59
CA SER A 173 21.70 3.78 -0.65
C SER A 173 22.27 3.07 -1.88
N ASP A 174 23.13 2.07 -1.70
CA ASP A 174 23.73 1.32 -2.79
C ASP A 174 22.87 0.11 -3.18
N CYS A 175 22.25 0.18 -4.35
CA CYS A 175 21.44 -0.90 -4.91
C CYS A 175 22.24 -2.13 -5.36
N SER A 176 23.57 -2.04 -5.40
CA SER A 176 24.46 -3.17 -5.72
C SER A 176 24.93 -3.92 -4.47
N ALA A 177 24.78 -3.32 -3.28
CA ALA A 177 25.18 -3.88 -2.00
C ALA A 177 24.15 -4.88 -1.46
N LEU A 178 23.99 -6.00 -2.16
CA LEU A 178 23.07 -7.06 -1.73
C LEU A 178 23.48 -7.59 -0.35
N PRO A 179 22.52 -8.00 0.51
CA PRO A 179 22.85 -8.63 1.77
C PRO A 179 23.77 -9.83 1.56
N ALA A 180 24.75 -10.01 2.46
CA ALA A 180 25.73 -11.06 2.33
C ALA A 180 25.06 -12.42 2.13
N GLY A 181 25.46 -13.14 1.08
CA GLY A 181 24.92 -14.45 0.74
C GLY A 181 23.61 -14.47 -0.03
N VAL A 182 23.10 -13.30 -0.43
CA VAL A 182 21.95 -13.21 -1.35
C VAL A 182 22.44 -13.27 -2.79
N ASP A 183 22.00 -14.30 -3.49
CA ASP A 183 22.12 -14.42 -4.94
C ASP A 183 20.92 -13.72 -5.61
N ALA A 184 21.15 -12.62 -6.33
CA ALA A 184 20.07 -11.86 -6.97
C ALA A 184 19.25 -12.68 -7.97
N SER A 185 19.81 -13.77 -8.52
CA SER A 185 19.08 -14.66 -9.44
C SER A 185 17.97 -15.45 -8.73
N MET A 186 18.01 -15.53 -7.40
CA MET A 186 16.99 -16.21 -6.60
C MET A 186 15.80 -15.33 -6.24
N LEU A 187 15.89 -14.03 -6.48
CA LEU A 187 14.87 -13.08 -6.07
C LEU A 187 14.12 -12.57 -7.29
N SER A 188 12.81 -12.42 -7.16
CA SER A 188 12.05 -11.60 -8.10
C SER A 188 12.54 -10.15 -7.94
N ARG A 189 13.01 -9.56 -9.04
CA ARG A 189 13.24 -8.12 -9.15
C ARG A 189 11.93 -7.39 -9.40
#